data_AF-A0A4R7Z752-F1
#
_entry.id   AF-A0A4R7Z752-F1
#
_cell.length_a   1.000
_cell.length_b   1.000
_cell.length_c   1.000
_cell.angle_alpha   90.00
_cell.angle_beta   90.00
_cell.angle_gamma   90.00
#
_symmetry.space_group_name_H-M   'P 1'
#
loop_
_entity.id
_entity.type
_entity.pdbx_description
1 polymer ?
#
loop_
_entity_poly.entity_id
_entity_poly.type
_entity_poly.pdbx_seq_one_letter_code
_entity_poly.pdbx_strand_id
1 'polypeptide(L)'
;MKNLMQLKDLIKNLAKEKNINSQVLLRNYMMQRLLLKIANSNYKNNFILKGGMLVADLVGIESRSTVDMDLTIKSFSLTKENITKVFAEIFLAKTEDEIEFELRQVDKIREEAEYKGIRLSILALMGKARIPLKIDLTTGDKLTPSEINYRYQLLFEDEKIEILSYNLETLLAEKLETIVSRSKTNTRMNYS
;
A
#
# COMPACT_ATOMS: atom_id res chain seq x y z
N MET A 1 -5.53 -11.18 -19.79
CA MET A 1 -5.12 -12.11 -18.71
C MET A 1 -3.64 -12.46 -18.81
N LYS A 2 -2.82 -12.04 -17.85
CA LYS A 2 -1.43 -12.52 -17.70
C LYS A 2 -1.44 -13.71 -16.74
N ASN A 3 -1.05 -14.89 -17.20
CA ASN A 3 -0.86 -16.03 -16.30
C ASN A 3 0.47 -15.90 -15.52
N LEU A 4 0.70 -16.75 -14.52
CA LEU A 4 1.90 -16.65 -13.66
C LEU A 4 3.22 -16.69 -14.44
N MET A 5 3.30 -17.47 -15.52
CA MET A 5 4.51 -17.60 -16.32
C MET A 5 4.81 -16.29 -17.07
N GLN A 6 3.79 -15.74 -17.75
CA GLN A 6 3.90 -14.44 -18.43
C GLN A 6 4.27 -13.32 -17.45
N LEU A 7 3.68 -13.31 -16.24
CA LEU A 7 4.03 -12.33 -15.22
C LEU A 7 5.51 -12.46 -14.79
N LYS A 8 6.00 -13.68 -14.56
CA LYS A 8 7.39 -13.91 -14.18
C LYS A 8 8.37 -13.41 -15.25
N ASP A 9 8.05 -13.61 -16.52
CA ASP A 9 8.88 -13.13 -17.62
C ASP A 9 8.90 -11.61 -17.71
N LEU A 10 7.74 -10.96 -17.58
CA LEU A 10 7.64 -9.49 -17.52
C LEU A 10 8.44 -8.91 -16.34
N ILE A 11 8.29 -9.50 -15.15
CA ILE A 11 9.01 -9.11 -13.94
C ILE A 11 10.52 -9.29 -14.12
N LYS A 12 10.97 -10.40 -14.72
CA LYS A 12 12.39 -10.68 -14.97
C LYS A 12 12.99 -9.67 -15.96
N ASN A 13 12.25 -9.31 -17.00
CA ASN A 13 12.69 -8.34 -17.99
C ASN A 13 12.81 -6.94 -17.37
N LEU A 14 11.79 -6.50 -16.64
CA LEU A 14 11.81 -5.21 -15.96
C LEU A 14 12.90 -5.15 -14.87
N ALA A 15 13.08 -6.23 -14.10
CA ALA A 15 14.14 -6.36 -13.11
C ALA A 15 15.54 -6.13 -13.73
N LYS A 16 15.77 -6.72 -14.91
CA LYS A 16 17.04 -6.59 -15.64
C LYS A 16 17.23 -5.17 -16.18
N GLU A 17 16.20 -4.61 -16.81
CA GLU A 17 16.22 -3.25 -17.36
C GLU A 17 16.53 -2.21 -16.29
N LYS A 18 15.92 -2.36 -15.11
CA LYS A 18 15.94 -1.36 -14.04
C LYS A 18 16.98 -1.65 -12.96
N ASN A 19 17.66 -2.80 -13.08
CA ASN A 19 18.62 -3.30 -12.08
C ASN A 19 18.00 -3.38 -10.67
N ILE A 20 16.79 -3.93 -10.59
CA ILE A 20 16.00 -4.12 -9.36
C ILE A 20 15.81 -5.61 -9.11
N ASN A 21 15.71 -6.01 -7.84
CA ASN A 21 15.42 -7.39 -7.48
C ASN A 21 14.02 -7.82 -7.98
N SER A 22 13.93 -8.94 -8.70
CA SER A 22 12.68 -9.44 -9.25
C SER A 22 11.62 -9.77 -8.20
N GLN A 23 12.02 -10.19 -6.99
CA GLN A 23 11.09 -10.44 -5.88
C GLN A 23 10.49 -9.14 -5.34
N VAL A 24 11.27 -8.05 -5.33
CA VAL A 24 10.78 -6.71 -4.95
C VAL A 24 9.74 -6.24 -5.96
N LEU A 25 10.03 -6.35 -7.26
CA LEU A 25 9.06 -6.01 -8.31
C LEU A 25 7.81 -6.88 -8.25
N LEU A 26 7.95 -8.19 -8.00
CA LEU A 26 6.79 -9.08 -7.85
C LEU A 26 5.93 -8.68 -6.66
N ARG A 27 6.55 -8.34 -5.52
CA ARG A 27 5.82 -7.87 -4.33
C ARG A 27 5.12 -6.53 -4.62
N ASN A 28 5.78 -5.59 -5.28
CA ASN A 28 5.19 -4.30 -5.66
C ASN A 28 4.03 -4.48 -6.64
N TYR A 29 4.15 -5.39 -7.60
CA TYR A 29 3.04 -5.77 -8.48
C TYR A 29 1.85 -6.32 -7.67
N MET A 30 2.08 -7.27 -6.74
CA MET A 30 1.01 -7.82 -5.91
C MET A 30 0.35 -6.76 -5.01
N MET A 31 1.11 -5.77 -4.51
CA MET A 31 0.57 -4.59 -3.83
C MET A 31 -0.36 -3.78 -4.72
N GLN A 32 0.04 -3.51 -5.96
CA GLN A 32 -0.79 -2.77 -6.90
C GLN A 32 -2.08 -3.50 -7.28
N ARG A 33 -2.05 -4.84 -7.34
CA ARG A 33 -3.27 -5.64 -7.57
C ARG A 33 -4.23 -5.61 -6.38
N LEU A 34 -3.70 -5.57 -5.15
CA LEU A 34 -4.52 -5.32 -3.96
C LEU A 34 -5.15 -3.92 -4.00
N LEU A 35 -4.38 -2.90 -4.39
CA LEU A 35 -4.88 -1.53 -4.54
C LEU A 35 -5.98 -1.43 -5.62
N LEU A 36 -5.83 -2.14 -6.75
CA LEU A 36 -6.88 -2.24 -7.77
C LEU A 36 -8.16 -2.88 -7.20
N LYS A 37 -8.06 -3.94 -6.40
CA LYS A 37 -9.24 -4.53 -5.75
C LYS A 37 -9.93 -3.55 -4.81
N ILE A 38 -9.17 -2.74 -4.07
CA ILE A 38 -9.73 -1.65 -3.24
C ILE A 38 -10.46 -0.64 -4.14
N ALA A 39 -9.84 -0.19 -5.22
CA ALA A 39 -10.40 0.78 -6.17
C ALA A 39 -11.70 0.28 -6.84
N ASN A 40 -11.80 -1.02 -7.10
CA ASN A 40 -12.97 -1.67 -7.71
C ASN A 40 -14.03 -2.11 -6.69
N SER A 41 -13.77 -1.94 -5.39
CA SER A 41 -14.71 -2.32 -4.33
C SER A 41 -15.68 -1.19 -3.98
N ASN A 42 -16.74 -1.54 -3.24
CA ASN A 42 -17.63 -0.55 -2.62
C ASN A 42 -16.93 0.35 -1.60
N TYR A 43 -15.69 0.00 -1.21
CA TYR A 43 -14.90 0.74 -0.23
C TYR A 43 -13.90 1.72 -0.85
N LYS A 44 -13.89 1.90 -2.17
CA LYS A 44 -12.93 2.77 -2.86
C LYS A 44 -12.83 4.18 -2.27
N ASN A 45 -13.97 4.71 -1.81
CA ASN A 45 -14.07 6.06 -1.24
C ASN A 45 -13.77 6.09 0.27
N ASN A 46 -13.41 4.96 0.89
CA ASN A 46 -13.10 4.87 2.31
C ASN A 46 -11.60 4.78 2.59
N PHE A 47 -10.81 4.32 1.61
CA PHE A 47 -9.37 4.15 1.74
C PHE A 47 -8.62 5.26 1.01
N ILE A 48 -7.71 5.92 1.70
CA ILE A 48 -6.90 7.03 1.19
C ILE A 48 -5.45 6.59 1.20
N LEU A 49 -4.82 6.49 0.02
CA LEU A 49 -3.41 6.12 -0.13
C LEU A 49 -2.48 7.23 0.36
N LYS A 50 -1.43 6.83 1.08
CA LYS A 50 -0.34 7.71 1.52
C LYS A 50 1.01 7.02 1.47
N GLY A 51 2.02 7.70 1.99
CA GLY A 51 3.32 7.08 2.27
C GLY A 51 4.11 6.69 1.02
N GLY A 52 4.90 5.63 1.15
CA GLY A 52 5.95 5.27 0.19
C GLY A 52 5.43 4.98 -1.22
N MET A 53 4.28 4.31 -1.34
CA MET A 53 3.72 3.88 -2.62
C MET A 53 3.22 5.06 -3.45
N LEU A 54 2.55 6.02 -2.81
CA LEU A 54 2.17 7.27 -3.45
C LEU A 54 3.39 8.08 -3.88
N VAL A 55 4.40 8.20 -3.01
CA VAL A 55 5.62 8.94 -3.32
C VAL A 55 6.31 8.32 -4.53
N ALA A 56 6.51 7.00 -4.53
CA ALA A 56 7.23 6.30 -5.59
C ALA A 56 6.59 6.54 -6.96
N ASP A 57 5.26 6.51 -7.03
CA ASP A 57 4.49 6.81 -8.24
C ASP A 57 4.64 8.28 -8.67
N LEU A 58 4.52 9.23 -7.74
CA LEU A 58 4.64 10.67 -8.01
C LEU A 58 6.01 11.08 -8.57
N VAL A 59 7.08 10.50 -8.04
CA VAL A 59 8.47 10.86 -8.41
C VAL A 59 9.06 9.94 -9.48
N GLY A 60 8.29 8.94 -9.94
CA GLY A 60 8.75 7.94 -10.90
C GLY A 60 9.94 7.11 -10.42
N ILE A 61 10.13 6.96 -9.09
CA ILE A 61 11.22 6.15 -8.56
C ILE A 61 10.78 4.69 -8.57
N GLU A 62 11.43 3.92 -9.43
CA GLU A 62 11.42 2.48 -9.33
C GLU A 62 12.36 2.06 -8.20
N SER A 63 11.77 1.79 -7.03
CA SER A 63 12.55 1.56 -5.81
C SER A 63 13.27 0.20 -5.84
N ARG A 64 14.54 0.20 -5.43
CA ARG A 64 15.29 -1.02 -5.09
C ARG A 64 14.78 -1.69 -3.81
N SER A 65 13.98 -1.00 -3.01
CA SER A 65 13.37 -1.51 -1.80
C SER A 65 11.90 -1.85 -2.02
N THR A 66 11.38 -2.70 -1.14
CA THR A 66 9.94 -2.88 -1.01
C THR A 66 9.29 -1.57 -0.64
N VAL A 67 8.21 -1.24 -1.35
CA VAL A 67 7.39 -0.08 -1.01
C VAL A 67 6.24 -0.58 -0.15
N ASP A 68 6.05 0.06 1.00
CA ASP A 68 4.95 -0.25 1.91
C ASP A 68 3.68 0.46 1.44
N MET A 69 2.55 -0.21 1.62
CA MET A 69 1.23 0.36 1.39
C MET A 69 0.67 0.85 2.72
N ASP A 70 0.60 2.17 2.85
CA ASP A 70 -0.02 2.86 3.96
C ASP A 70 -1.35 3.44 3.50
N LEU A 71 -2.43 3.13 4.22
CA LEU A 71 -3.76 3.66 3.95
C LEU A 71 -4.33 4.34 5.19
N THR A 72 -5.06 5.43 4.97
CA THR A 72 -5.93 6.04 5.98
C THR A 72 -7.37 5.70 5.67
N ILE A 73 -8.11 5.30 6.70
CA ILE A 73 -9.52 4.96 6.62
C ILE A 73 -10.37 6.14 7.05
N LYS A 74 -11.41 6.42 6.25
CA LYS A 74 -12.51 7.32 6.62
C LYS A 74 -13.88 6.64 6.58
N SER A 75 -14.80 7.23 7.32
CA SER A 75 -16.23 6.88 7.33
C SER A 75 -16.60 5.50 7.91
N PHE A 76 -15.65 4.75 8.46
CA PHE A 76 -15.94 3.60 9.33
C PHE A 76 -14.84 3.39 10.37
N SER A 77 -15.14 2.63 11.42
CA SER A 77 -14.22 2.43 12.55
C SER A 77 -13.12 1.40 12.24
N LEU A 78 -11.89 1.76 12.61
CA LEU A 78 -10.71 0.91 12.49
C LEU A 78 -10.67 -0.13 13.63
N THR A 79 -11.48 -1.18 13.52
CA THR A 79 -11.48 -2.34 14.44
C THR A 79 -11.11 -3.63 13.72
N LYS A 80 -10.61 -4.61 14.47
CA LYS A 80 -10.25 -5.92 13.92
C LYS A 80 -11.44 -6.61 13.25
N GLU A 81 -12.64 -6.57 13.87
CA GLU A 81 -13.82 -7.20 13.26
C GLU A 81 -14.21 -6.52 11.95
N ASN A 82 -14.26 -5.18 11.94
CA ASN A 82 -14.64 -4.43 10.74
C ASN A 82 -13.65 -4.62 9.61
N ILE A 83 -12.35 -4.53 9.89
CA ILE A 83 -11.32 -4.72 8.86
C ILE A 83 -11.32 -6.13 8.30
N THR A 84 -11.56 -7.15 9.13
CA THR A 84 -11.69 -8.53 8.66
C THR A 84 -12.85 -8.67 7.66
N LYS A 85 -14.02 -8.09 7.97
CA LYS A 85 -15.20 -8.12 7.07
C LYS A 85 -14.95 -7.35 5.78
N VAL A 86 -14.45 -6.13 5.90
CA VAL A 86 -14.18 -5.23 4.75
C VAL A 86 -13.19 -5.88 3.78
N PHE A 87 -12.08 -6.43 4.27
CA PHE A 87 -11.10 -7.06 3.39
C PHE A 87 -11.59 -8.38 2.77
N ALA A 88 -12.44 -9.14 3.47
CA ALA A 88 -13.09 -10.29 2.87
C ALA A 88 -13.94 -9.89 1.65
N GLU A 89 -14.66 -8.77 1.71
CA GLU A 89 -15.43 -8.24 0.58
C GLU A 89 -14.54 -7.65 -0.52
N ILE A 90 -13.47 -6.92 -0.15
CA ILE A 90 -12.50 -6.37 -1.12
C ILE A 90 -11.85 -7.49 -1.95
N PHE A 91 -11.51 -8.63 -1.33
CA PHE A 91 -10.89 -9.74 -2.04
C PHE A 91 -11.80 -10.36 -3.11
N LEU A 92 -13.11 -10.26 -2.94
CA LEU A 92 -14.11 -10.70 -3.91
C LEU A 92 -14.32 -9.73 -5.08
N ALA A 93 -13.74 -8.52 -5.03
CA ALA A 93 -13.82 -7.57 -6.13
C ALA A 93 -13.24 -8.19 -7.41
N LYS A 94 -14.02 -8.11 -8.50
CA LYS A 94 -13.64 -8.72 -9.79
C LYS A 94 -12.43 -8.00 -10.38
N THR A 95 -11.45 -8.80 -10.78
CA THR A 95 -10.25 -8.39 -11.52
C THR A 95 -10.05 -9.35 -12.68
N GLU A 96 -9.38 -8.90 -13.74
CA GLU A 96 -9.05 -9.75 -14.89
C GLU A 96 -7.85 -10.68 -14.64
N ASP A 97 -7.31 -10.70 -13.42
CA ASP A 97 -6.19 -11.54 -13.03
C ASP A 97 -6.66 -12.76 -12.25
N GLU A 98 -5.80 -13.77 -12.16
CA GLU A 98 -6.00 -14.97 -11.36
C GLU A 98 -5.38 -14.82 -9.96
N ILE A 99 -5.45 -13.60 -9.39
CA ILE A 99 -4.81 -13.30 -8.11
C ILE A 99 -5.84 -13.34 -6.99
N GLU A 100 -5.60 -14.24 -6.06
CA GLU A 100 -6.38 -14.39 -4.83
C GLU A 100 -5.62 -13.78 -3.65
N PHE A 101 -6.35 -13.29 -2.66
CA PHE A 101 -5.78 -12.74 -1.44
C PHE A 101 -6.39 -13.41 -0.23
N GLU A 102 -5.55 -13.78 0.72
CA GLU A 102 -5.96 -14.35 2.00
C GLU A 102 -5.48 -13.47 3.15
N LEU A 103 -6.41 -13.08 4.03
CA LEU A 103 -6.06 -12.34 5.25
C LEU A 103 -5.51 -13.33 6.28
N ARG A 104 -4.24 -13.15 6.67
CA ARG A 104 -3.53 -14.05 7.61
C ARG A 104 -3.57 -13.55 9.03
N GLN A 105 -3.34 -12.26 9.22
CA GLN A 105 -3.22 -11.68 10.54
C GLN A 105 -3.70 -10.22 10.55
N VAL A 106 -4.26 -9.82 11.69
CA VAL A 106 -4.71 -8.46 11.97
C VAL A 106 -4.19 -8.08 13.34
N ASP A 107 -3.19 -7.21 13.36
CA ASP A 107 -2.48 -6.76 14.55
C ASP A 107 -2.75 -5.29 14.81
N LYS A 108 -2.95 -4.92 16.07
CA LYS A 108 -2.95 -3.50 16.45
C LYS A 108 -1.53 -2.98 16.40
N ILE A 109 -1.37 -1.75 15.92
CA ILE A 109 -0.11 -1.01 15.94
C ILE A 109 -0.38 0.41 16.43
N ARG A 110 0.68 1.11 16.85
CA ARG A 110 0.59 2.51 17.32
C ARG A 110 -0.38 2.69 18.49
N GLU A 111 -0.44 1.73 19.42
CA GLU A 111 -1.38 1.79 20.55
C GLU A 111 -1.15 2.98 21.48
N GLU A 112 0.09 3.48 21.56
CA GLU A 112 0.49 4.64 22.37
C GLU A 112 0.40 5.98 21.61
N ALA A 113 0.02 5.98 20.32
CA ALA A 113 -0.11 7.20 19.53
C ALA A 113 -1.53 7.79 19.64
N GLU A 114 -1.66 9.09 19.35
CA GLU A 114 -2.95 9.78 19.25
C GLU A 114 -3.90 9.08 18.25
N TYR A 115 -3.34 8.48 17.20
CA TYR A 115 -4.06 7.75 16.17
C TYR A 115 -3.72 6.25 16.19
N LYS A 116 -4.74 5.43 16.45
CA LYS A 116 -4.64 3.96 16.42
C LYS A 116 -4.39 3.47 15.01
N GLY A 117 -3.59 2.41 14.87
CA GLY A 117 -3.37 1.73 13.61
C GLY A 117 -3.64 0.23 13.68
N ILE A 118 -3.83 -0.38 12.52
CA ILE A 118 -3.91 -1.83 12.34
C ILE A 118 -2.96 -2.23 11.21
N ARG A 119 -2.13 -3.24 11.45
CA ARG A 119 -1.33 -3.89 10.43
C ARG A 119 -2.02 -5.17 9.97
N LEU A 120 -2.15 -5.33 8.65
CA LEU A 120 -2.62 -6.58 8.06
C LEU A 120 -1.44 -7.35 7.49
N SER A 121 -1.38 -8.64 7.80
CA SER A 121 -0.59 -9.59 7.04
C SER A 121 -1.52 -10.32 6.06
N ILE A 122 -1.23 -10.17 4.78
CA ILE A 122 -2.03 -10.72 3.67
C ILE A 122 -1.13 -11.66 2.86
N LEU A 123 -1.70 -12.73 2.31
CA LEU A 123 -1.00 -13.58 1.35
C LEU A 123 -1.64 -13.42 -0.02
N ALA A 124 -0.87 -12.94 -1.00
CA ALA A 124 -1.26 -12.97 -2.40
C ALA A 124 -0.89 -14.31 -3.02
N LEU A 125 -1.83 -14.88 -3.77
CA LEU A 125 -1.74 -16.19 -4.40
C LEU A 125 -1.97 -16.05 -5.89
N MET A 126 -1.10 -16.68 -6.68
CA MET A 126 -1.27 -16.79 -8.12
C MET A 126 -0.65 -18.11 -8.58
N GLY A 127 -1.50 -19.10 -8.88
CA GLY A 127 -1.05 -20.47 -9.11
C GLY A 127 -0.23 -21.01 -7.93
N LYS A 128 1.05 -21.36 -8.16
CA LYS A 128 1.96 -21.86 -7.09
C LYS A 128 2.68 -20.74 -6.33
N ALA A 129 2.59 -19.49 -6.77
CA ALA A 129 3.28 -18.38 -6.13
C ALA A 129 2.53 -17.95 -4.87
N ARG A 130 3.29 -17.74 -3.78
CA ARG A 130 2.79 -17.28 -2.48
C ARG A 130 3.61 -16.06 -2.05
N ILE A 131 3.01 -14.88 -2.10
CA ILE A 131 3.70 -13.62 -1.86
C ILE A 131 3.12 -12.98 -0.60
N PRO A 132 3.86 -12.96 0.52
CA PRO A 132 3.42 -12.30 1.74
C PRO A 132 3.47 -10.78 1.57
N LEU A 133 2.41 -10.15 2.03
CA LEU A 133 2.13 -8.73 1.92
C LEU A 133 1.86 -8.17 3.32
N LYS A 134 2.28 -6.93 3.55
CA LYS A 134 1.96 -6.19 4.76
C LYS A 134 1.43 -4.83 4.36
N ILE A 135 0.30 -4.44 4.94
CA ILE A 135 -0.27 -3.10 4.77
C ILE A 135 -0.60 -2.52 6.13
N ASP A 136 -0.40 -1.21 6.27
CA ASP A 136 -0.69 -0.47 7.49
C ASP A 136 -1.91 0.42 7.27
N LEU A 137 -2.86 0.31 8.19
CA LEU A 137 -4.12 1.05 8.20
C LEU A 137 -4.11 2.00 9.39
N THR A 138 -4.51 3.24 9.14
CA THR A 138 -4.62 4.29 10.15
C THR A 138 -5.96 5.01 10.02
N THR A 139 -6.35 5.80 11.01
CA THR A 139 -7.58 6.61 10.95
C THR A 139 -7.40 7.89 11.76
N GLY A 140 -8.20 8.92 11.46
CA GLY A 140 -8.17 10.21 12.17
C GLY A 140 -7.08 11.18 11.71
N ASP A 141 -6.30 10.83 10.70
CA ASP A 141 -5.28 11.73 10.15
C ASP A 141 -5.91 13.03 9.62
N LYS A 142 -5.32 14.18 9.97
CA LYS A 142 -5.73 15.47 9.44
C LYS A 142 -5.25 15.62 8.00
N LEU A 143 -6.19 15.77 7.08
CA LEU A 143 -5.92 16.04 5.67
C LEU A 143 -6.10 17.53 5.41
N THR A 144 -5.14 18.18 4.77
CA THR A 144 -5.20 19.63 4.52
C THR A 144 -4.77 19.94 3.09
N PRO A 145 -5.61 20.58 2.26
CA PRO A 145 -7.02 20.91 2.48
C PRO A 145 -7.98 19.70 2.52
N SER A 146 -7.73 18.66 1.73
CA SER A 146 -8.50 17.40 1.70
C SER A 146 -7.72 16.34 0.91
N GLU A 147 -8.20 15.10 0.94
CA GLU A 147 -7.80 14.08 -0.03
C GLU A 147 -8.13 14.50 -1.46
N ILE A 148 -7.45 13.88 -2.42
CA ILE A 148 -7.67 14.06 -3.86
C ILE A 148 -7.98 12.73 -4.53
N ASN A 149 -8.72 12.77 -5.63
CA ASN A 149 -8.80 11.64 -6.55
C ASN A 149 -7.51 11.61 -7.37
N TYR A 150 -6.74 10.54 -7.23
CA TYR A 150 -5.44 10.35 -7.84
C TYR A 150 -5.47 9.21 -8.85
N ARG A 151 -4.86 9.47 -10.01
CA ARG A 151 -4.73 8.48 -11.08
C ARG A 151 -3.41 7.74 -10.93
N TYR A 152 -3.47 6.57 -10.29
CA TYR A 152 -2.31 5.74 -9.98
C TYR A 152 -1.94 4.83 -11.17
N GLN A 153 -0.65 4.77 -11.55
CA GLN A 153 -0.18 3.95 -12.66
C GLN A 153 0.08 2.50 -12.22
N LEU A 154 -0.61 1.54 -12.83
CA LEU A 154 -0.35 0.12 -12.60
C LEU A 154 0.83 -0.37 -13.46
N LEU A 155 1.61 -1.30 -12.90
CA LEU A 155 2.71 -1.96 -13.58
C LEU A 155 2.18 -2.82 -14.71
N PHE A 156 2.80 -2.67 -15.88
CA PHE A 156 2.51 -3.41 -17.11
C PHE A 156 1.09 -3.18 -17.67
N GLU A 157 0.41 -2.12 -17.26
CA GLU A 157 -0.88 -1.70 -17.79
C GLU A 157 -0.77 -0.25 -18.23
N ASP A 158 -1.46 0.11 -19.32
CA ASP A 158 -1.47 1.49 -19.82
C ASP A 158 -2.52 2.34 -19.09
N GLU A 159 -3.56 1.70 -18.56
CA GLU A 159 -4.63 2.38 -17.82
C GLU A 159 -4.24 2.70 -16.38
N LYS A 160 -4.76 3.83 -15.89
CA LYS A 160 -4.60 4.29 -14.52
C LYS A 160 -5.87 4.02 -13.73
N ILE A 161 -5.71 3.62 -12.47
CA ILE A 161 -6.84 3.47 -11.54
C ILE A 161 -7.09 4.77 -10.78
N GLU A 162 -8.35 5.02 -10.45
CA GLU A 162 -8.74 6.14 -9.60
C GLU A 162 -8.83 5.69 -8.14
N ILE A 163 -8.11 6.38 -7.27
CA ILE A 163 -8.07 6.13 -5.82
C ILE A 163 -8.10 7.46 -5.06
N LEU A 164 -8.56 7.44 -3.82
CA LEU A 164 -8.30 8.58 -2.93
C LEU A 164 -6.84 8.53 -2.47
N SER A 165 -6.20 9.69 -2.38
CA SER A 165 -4.85 9.81 -1.85
C SER A 165 -4.63 11.12 -1.11
N TYR A 166 -3.53 11.19 -0.36
CA TYR A 166 -3.06 12.44 0.22
C TYR A 166 -2.68 13.40 -0.91
N ASN A 167 -3.04 14.67 -0.75
CA ASN A 167 -2.44 15.70 -1.60
C ASN A 167 -0.94 15.86 -1.30
N LEU A 168 -0.24 16.57 -2.18
CA LEU A 168 1.20 16.73 -2.08
C LEU A 168 1.60 17.47 -0.80
N GLU A 169 0.84 18.48 -0.40
CA GLU A 169 1.08 19.31 0.79
C GLU A 169 1.08 18.47 2.07
N THR A 170 0.06 17.62 2.25
CA THR A 170 -0.08 16.72 3.40
C THR A 170 1.02 15.66 3.38
N LEU A 171 1.32 15.10 2.20
CA LEU A 171 2.38 14.11 2.04
C LEU A 171 3.77 14.67 2.40
N LEU A 172 4.06 15.91 1.99
CA LEU A 172 5.31 16.59 2.33
C LEU A 172 5.39 16.92 3.82
N ALA A 173 4.28 17.39 4.42
CA ALA A 173 4.21 17.69 5.84
C ALA A 173 4.51 16.45 6.71
N GLU A 174 3.89 15.30 6.41
CA GLU A 174 4.11 14.04 7.14
C GLU A 174 5.58 13.57 7.05
N LYS A 175 6.21 13.73 5.88
CA LYS A 175 7.63 13.42 5.70
C LYS A 175 8.53 14.32 6.54
N LEU A 176 8.28 15.63 6.53
CA LEU A 176 9.04 16.59 7.32
C LEU A 176 8.90 16.31 8.83
N GLU A 177 7.68 16.04 9.30
CA GLU A 177 7.44 15.65 10.68
C GLU A 177 8.19 14.37 11.07
N THR A 178 8.18 13.36 10.21
CA THR A 178 8.92 12.11 10.41
C THR A 178 10.43 12.35 10.51
N ILE A 179 10.98 13.22 9.67
CA ILE A 179 12.41 13.58 9.70
C ILE A 179 12.74 14.31 11.00
N VAL A 180 11.93 15.30 11.39
CA VAL A 180 12.14 16.10 12.61
C VAL A 180 12.01 15.24 13.86
N SER A 181 10.97 14.41 13.97
CA SER A 181 10.77 13.51 15.11
C SER A 181 11.93 12.51 15.27
N ARG A 182 12.38 11.89 14.17
CA ARG A 182 13.55 11.00 14.18
C ARG A 182 14.84 11.72 14.58
N SER A 183 15.02 12.97 14.16
CA SER A 183 16.19 13.76 14.57
C SER A 183 16.21 14.02 16.07
N LYS A 184 15.06 14.35 16.68
CA LYS A 184 14.93 14.55 18.13
C LYS A 184 15.19 13.26 18.93
N THR A 185 14.77 12.11 18.41
CA THR A 185 15.08 10.80 19.01
C THR A 185 16.56 10.45 18.87
N ASN A 186 17.20 10.77 17.74
CA ASN A 186 18.64 10.53 17.52
C ASN A 186 19.57 11.48 18.29
N THR A 187 19.09 12.63 18.76
CA THR A 187 19.89 13.53 19.63
C THR A 187 20.00 13.05 21.09
N ARG A 188 19.35 11.93 21.47
CA ARG A 188 19.68 11.18 22.69
C ARG A 188 20.81 10.18 22.41
N MET A 189 21.91 10.66 21.83
CA MET A 189 23.18 9.92 21.84
C MET A 189 23.74 9.96 23.27
N ASN A 190 23.98 8.78 23.82
CA ASN A 190 24.51 8.57 25.16
C ASN A 190 25.84 9.31 25.35
N TYR A 191 25.91 10.23 26.32
CA TYR A 191 27.16 10.48 27.03
C TYR A 191 27.19 9.54 28.22
N SER A 192 27.84 8.39 28.07
CA SER A 192 28.27 7.49 29.15
C SER A 192 29.34 6.57 28.60
#